data_AF-A0A920NR55-F1
#
_entry.id   AF-A0A920NR55-F1
#
_cell.length_a   1.000
_cell.length_b   1.000
_cell.length_c   1.000
_cell.angle_alpha   90.00
_cell.angle_beta   90.00
_cell.angle_gamma   90.00
#
_symmetry.space_group_name_H-M   'P 1'
#
loop_
_entity.id
_entity.type
_entity.pdbx_description
1 polymer ?
#
loop_
_entity_poly.entity_id
_entity_poly.type
_entity_poly.pdbx_seq_one_letter_code
_entity_poly.pdbx_strand_id
1 'polypeptide(L)' 'MNPIYTIKFRAKEKGYAFELNGEHSWRDEKIKLKLEAGAHRLRVYYLDELYDDQVIVADRNAEFIYTRFQPEPGEN' A
#
# COMPACT_ATOMS: atom_id res chain seq x y z
N MET A 1 -15.22 -0.98 -20.04
CA MET A 1 -13.92 -0.60 -19.45
C MET A 1 -14.15 -0.37 -17.98
N ASN A 2 -13.31 -0.96 -17.13
CA ASN A 2 -13.37 -0.66 -15.70
C ASN A 2 -12.85 0.78 -15.47
N PRO A 3 -13.42 1.53 -14.51
CA PRO A 3 -12.86 2.80 -14.13
C PRO A 3 -11.43 2.61 -13.59
N ILE A 4 -10.59 3.63 -13.77
CA ILE A 4 -9.21 3.62 -13.29
C ILE A 4 -9.06 4.68 -12.21
N TYR A 5 -8.59 4.28 -11.05
CA TYR A 5 -8.36 5.16 -9.90
C TYR A 5 -6.88 5.36 -9.66
N THR A 6 -6.53 6.57 -9.22
CA THR A 6 -5.17 6.90 -8.81
C THR A 6 -5.02 6.61 -7.33
N ILE A 7 -4.20 5.62 -6.99
CA ILE A 7 -3.87 5.27 -5.61
C ILE A 7 -2.43 5.69 -5.33
N LYS A 8 -2.22 6.41 -4.24
CA LYS A 8 -0.89 6.82 -3.79
C LYS A 8 -0.53 6.05 -2.53
N PHE A 9 0.68 5.54 -2.45
CA PHE A 9 1.23 4.99 -1.22
C PHE A 9 2.44 5.82 -0.82
N ARG A 10 2.52 6.19 0.45
CA ARG A 10 3.59 7.01 0.99
C ARG A 10 4.11 6.40 2.29
N ALA A 11 5.39 6.09 2.35
CA ALA A 11 6.10 5.83 3.59
C ALA A 11 6.63 7.13 4.18
N LYS A 12 6.57 7.27 5.51
CA LYS A 12 7.18 8.38 6.24
C LYS A 12 8.67 8.18 6.53
N GLU A 13 9.14 6.94 6.41
CA GLU A 13 10.50 6.51 6.72
C GLU A 13 11.03 5.67 5.56
N LYS A 14 12.36 5.54 5.48
CA LYS A 14 13.02 4.64 4.52
C LYS A 14 12.89 3.18 4.97
N GLY A 15 13.12 2.27 4.03
CA GLY A 15 13.11 0.83 4.30
C GLY A 15 11.79 0.14 4.00
N TYR A 16 10.77 0.89 3.57
CA TYR A 16 9.52 0.31 3.08
C TYR A 16 9.66 -0.15 1.63
N ALA A 17 9.07 -1.31 1.33
CA ALA A 17 8.82 -1.76 -0.02
C ALA A 17 7.34 -2.12 -0.18
N PHE A 18 6.78 -1.85 -1.35
CA PHE A 18 5.39 -2.14 -1.68
C PHE A 18 5.37 -3.18 -2.78
N GLU A 19 4.50 -4.17 -2.66
CA GLU A 19 4.22 -5.17 -3.68
C GLU A 19 2.72 -5.19 -3.97
N LEU A 20 2.35 -5.11 -5.24
CA LEU A 20 0.96 -5.18 -5.66
C LEU A 20 0.72 -6.45 -6.47
N ASN A 21 -0.29 -7.22 -6.07
CA ASN A 21 -0.76 -8.45 -6.72
C ASN A 21 0.31 -9.54 -6.91
N GLY A 22 1.46 -9.45 -6.23
CA GLY A 22 2.58 -10.38 -6.40
C GLY A 22 3.37 -10.20 -7.71
N GLU A 23 3.09 -9.15 -8.49
CA GLU A 23 3.71 -8.94 -9.80
C GLU A 23 4.65 -7.74 -9.84
N HIS A 24 4.29 -6.68 -9.10
CA HIS A 24 5.02 -5.42 -9.16
C HIS A 24 5.49 -5.01 -7.78
N SER A 25 6.78 -4.66 -7.67
CA SER A 25 7.40 -4.22 -6.42
C SER A 25 8.11 -2.88 -6.55
N TRP A 26 8.04 -2.04 -5.53
CA TRP A 26 8.70 -0.73 -5.47
C TRP A 26 9.36 -0.52 -4.11
N ARG A 27 10.53 0.15 -4.09
CA ARG A 27 11.28 0.47 -2.86
C ARG A 27 11.33 1.97 -2.57
N ASP A 28 10.38 2.71 -3.14
CA ASP A 28 10.27 4.16 -3.04
C ASP A 28 9.39 4.60 -1.87
N GLU A 29 9.77 5.69 -1.20
CA GLU A 29 8.99 6.29 -0.11
C GLU A 29 7.65 6.86 -0.58
N LYS A 30 7.45 7.03 -1.89
CA LYS A 30 6.21 7.52 -2.46
C LYS A 30 5.99 6.91 -3.84
N ILE A 31 4.92 6.14 -3.97
CA ILE A 31 4.48 5.56 -5.24
C ILE A 31 3.08 6.05 -5.59
N LYS A 32 2.81 6.18 -6.90
CA LYS A 32 1.53 6.59 -7.45
C LYS A 32 1.15 5.61 -8.54
N LEU A 33 0.12 4.81 -8.30
CA LEU A 33 -0.36 3.77 -9.20
C LEU A 33 -1.72 4.18 -9.80
N LYS A 34 -1.97 3.69 -11.01
CA LYS A 34 -3.28 3.73 -11.67
C LYS A 34 -3.83 2.32 -11.65
N LEU A 35 -4.82 2.07 -10.81
CA LEU A 35 -5.42 0.74 -10.63
C LEU A 35 -6.79 0.70 -11.29
N GLU A 36 -7.10 -0.41 -11.95
CA GLU A 36 -8.47 -0.68 -12.37
C GLU A 36 -9.39 -0.83 -11.15
N ALA A 37 -10.67 -0.59 -11.33
CA ALA A 37 -11.62 -0.76 -10.25
C ALA A 37 -11.69 -2.22 -9.80
N GLY A 38 -11.52 -2.46 -8.51
CA GLY A 38 -11.53 -3.81 -7.95
C GLY A 38 -10.65 -3.99 -6.72
N ALA A 39 -10.54 -5.24 -6.29
CA ALA A 39 -9.70 -5.64 -5.18
C ALA A 39 -8.26 -5.91 -5.66
N HIS A 40 -7.29 -5.30 -5.01
CA HIS A 40 -5.87 -5.54 -5.23
C HIS A 40 -5.21 -5.94 -3.92
N ARG A 41 -4.35 -6.97 -3.96
CA ARG A 41 -3.57 -7.37 -2.81
C ARG A 41 -2.33 -6.49 -2.73
N LEU A 42 -2.17 -5.78 -1.63
CA LEU A 42 -1.00 -4.98 -1.33
C LEU A 42 -0.23 -5.64 -0.19
N ARG A 43 1.03 -5.97 -0.44
CA ARG A 43 1.98 -6.32 0.60
C ARG A 43 2.93 -5.16 0.82
N VAL A 44 3.20 -4.90 2.08
CA VAL A 44 4.16 -3.89 2.52
C VAL A 44 5.23 -4.62 3.29
N TYR A 45 6.48 -4.38 2.92
CA TYR A 45 7.64 -4.90 3.61
C TYR A 45 8.36 -3.75 4.29
N TYR A 46 8.96 -4.02 5.45
CA TYR A 46 9.85 -3.12 6.15
C TYR A 46 11.16 -3.85 6.43
N LEU A 47 12.29 -3.30 5.94
CA LEU A 47 13.60 -3.95 6.03
C LEU A 47 13.61 -5.40 5.52
N ASP A 48 12.93 -5.62 4.39
CA ASP A 48 12.74 -6.93 3.73
C ASP A 48 11.87 -7.95 4.51
N GLU A 49 11.30 -7.59 5.66
CA GLU A 49 10.30 -8.40 6.39
C GLU A 49 8.87 -7.97 6.04
N LEU A 50 7.93 -8.92 5.96
CA LEU A 50 6.52 -8.61 5.70
C LEU A 50 5.96 -7.80 6.88
N TYR A 51 5.63 -6.54 6.62
CA TYR A 51 5.09 -5.60 7.58
C TYR A 51 3.56 -5.64 7.59
N ASP A 52 2.94 -5.71 6.40
CA ASP A 52 1.50 -5.71 6.24
C ASP A 52 1.08 -6.47 4.98
N ASP A 53 -0.05 -7.16 5.02
CA ASP A 53 -0.67 -7.87 3.88
C ASP A 53 -2.17 -7.59 3.91
N GLN A 54 -2.61 -6.71 3.03
CA GLN A 54 -3.99 -6.25 2.99
C GLN A 54 -4.56 -6.25 1.57
N VAL A 55 -5.88 -6.36 1.49
CA VAL A 55 -6.61 -6.17 0.23
C VAL A 55 -7.16 -4.75 0.22
N ILE A 56 -6.70 -3.95 -0.73
CA ILE A 56 -7.25 -2.61 -0.98
C ILE A 56 -8.31 -2.69 -2.07
N VAL A 57 -9.37 -1.89 -1.94
CA VAL A 57 -10.41 -1.77 -2.97
C VAL A 57 -10.22 -0.44 -3.68
N ALA A 58 -9.88 -0.49 -4.97
CA ALA A 58 -9.79 0.67 -5.84
C ALA A 58 -11.20 1.06 -6.30
N ASP A 59 -11.93 1.83 -5.49
CA ASP A 59 -13.25 2.38 -5.83
C ASP A 59 -13.23 3.93 -5.98
N ARG A 60 -12.12 4.56 -5.57
CA ARG A 60 -11.89 5.99 -5.62
C ARG A 60 -10.40 6.30 -5.61
N ASN A 61 -10.05 7.54 -5.94
CA ASN A 61 -8.70 8.03 -5.72
C ASN A 61 -8.41 8.05 -4.21
N ALA A 62 -7.30 7.44 -3.80
CA ALA A 62 -6.94 7.31 -2.39
C ALA A 62 -5.44 7.54 -2.15
N GLU A 63 -5.08 7.88 -0.92
CA GLU A 63 -3.70 7.95 -0.45
C GLU A 63 -3.57 7.17 0.85
N PHE A 64 -2.62 6.22 0.87
CA PHE A 64 -2.26 5.41 2.03
C PHE A 64 -0.92 5.88 2.57
N ILE A 65 -0.84 6.13 3.87
CA ILE A 65 0.36 6.61 4.53
C ILE A 65 0.82 5.56 5.55
N TYR A 66 2.04 5.06 5.38
CA TYR A 66 2.67 4.07 6.25
C TYR A 66 3.69 4.74 7.16
N THR A 67 3.61 4.40 8.44
CA THR A 67 4.49 4.82 9.53
C THR A 67 4.85 3.61 10.36
N ARG A 68 6.07 3.57 10.91
CA ARG A 68 6.50 2.45 11.76
C ARG A 68 5.58 2.23 12.97
N PHE A 69 4.97 3.29 13.47
CA PHE A 69 3.94 3.24 14.49
C PHE A 69 2.57 3.02 13.83
N GLN A 70 2.12 1.77 13.77
CA GLN A 70 0.68 1.52 13.82
C GLN A 70 0.26 1.84 15.26
N PRO A 71 -0.74 2.69 15.51
CA PRO A 71 -1.31 2.77 16.85
C PRO A 71 -1.75 1.36 17.22
N GLU A 72 -1.27 0.85 18.35
CA GLU A 72 -1.71 -0.43 18.88
C GLU A 72 -3.25 -0.42 18.88
N PRO A 73 -3.93 -1.46 18.36
CA PRO A 73 -5.36 -1.56 18.51
C PRO A 73 -5.61 -1.54 20.02
N GLY A 74 -6.11 -0.41 20.52
CA GLY A 74 -6.15 -0.14 21.94
C GLY A 74 -6.76 -1.31 22.69
N GLU A 75 -5.99 -1.83 23.66
CA GLU A 75 -6.56 -2.63 24.73
C GLU A 75 -7.71 -1.81 25.37
N ASN A 76 -8.94 -2.30 25.24
CA ASN A 76 -10.06 -1.87 26.05
C ASN A 76 -10.99 -3.05 26.30
#